data_AF-A0AAE0AAJ3-F1
#
_entry.id   AF-A0AAE0AAJ3-F1
#
_cell.length_a   1.000
_cell.length_b   1.000
_cell.length_c   1.000
_cell.angle_alpha   90.00
_cell.angle_beta   90.00
_cell.angle_gamma   90.00
#
_symmetry.space_group_name_H-M   'P 1'
#
loop_
_entity.id
_entity.type
_entity.pdbx_description
1 polymer ?
#
loop_
_entity_poly.entity_id
_entity_poly.type
_entity_poly.pdbx_seq_one_letter_code
_entity_poly.pdbx_strand_id
1 'polypeptide(L)'
;MATKIHDLQSLLSKIKDDSLHAEERLTLLEEEVRLLWTASRQNNFDIHVLESKAQDAEDRLEVVNSQVEKMADIVTEQWIHIQHLEQALLIIEMKVQDIQRKLRSTRCTFLKSVNDLSGQHLPKLFGIFDSYSSGKGTILNSYMSQALQQFKEFFSAFKKFHHELQGLIKQEMAKNELTDALANEELVFFVASALITFPIFTGWMLLSSHFS
;
A
#
# COMPACT_ATOMS: atom_id res chain seq x y z
N MET A 1 -76.72 -59.14 76.26
CA MET A 1 -77.36 -58.29 75.22
C MET A 1 -76.74 -56.89 75.19
N ALA A 2 -76.50 -56.25 76.35
CA ALA A 2 -75.87 -54.93 76.44
C ALA A 2 -74.44 -54.83 75.87
N THR A 3 -73.58 -55.85 76.08
CA THR A 3 -72.18 -55.83 75.60
C THR A 3 -72.08 -55.80 74.06
N LYS A 4 -72.84 -56.64 73.36
CA LYS A 4 -72.91 -56.65 71.89
C LYS A 4 -73.40 -55.33 71.30
N ILE A 5 -74.34 -54.66 71.98
CA ILE A 5 -74.85 -53.35 71.54
C ILE A 5 -73.73 -52.30 71.67
N HIS A 6 -72.95 -52.34 72.75
CA HIS A 6 -71.83 -51.43 72.95
C HIS A 6 -70.70 -51.65 71.91
N ASP A 7 -70.36 -52.92 71.61
CA ASP A 7 -69.36 -53.25 70.60
C ASP A 7 -69.77 -52.75 69.20
N LEU A 8 -71.05 -52.92 68.84
CA LEU A 8 -71.59 -52.41 67.57
C LEU A 8 -71.58 -50.87 67.51
N GLN A 9 -71.88 -50.18 68.62
CA GLN A 9 -71.80 -48.72 68.69
C GLN A 9 -70.36 -48.21 68.55
N SER A 10 -69.39 -48.90 69.16
CA SER A 10 -67.97 -48.59 69.04
C SER A 10 -67.48 -48.76 67.60
N LEU A 11 -67.84 -49.87 66.94
CA LEU A 11 -67.53 -50.10 65.53
C LEU A 11 -68.18 -49.06 64.61
N LEU A 12 -69.45 -48.71 64.86
CA LEU A 12 -70.13 -47.67 64.10
C LEU A 12 -69.43 -46.31 64.25
N SER A 13 -69.01 -45.96 65.47
CA SER A 13 -68.26 -44.73 65.72
C SER A 13 -66.92 -44.70 65.00
N LYS A 14 -66.19 -45.83 65.00
CA LYS A 14 -64.92 -45.96 64.29
C LYS A 14 -65.08 -45.84 62.78
N ILE A 15 -66.07 -46.53 62.20
CA ILE A 15 -66.36 -46.45 60.76
C ILE A 15 -66.75 -45.03 60.37
N LYS A 16 -67.50 -44.32 61.23
CA LYS A 16 -67.85 -42.92 60.99
C LYS A 16 -66.62 -42.01 61.02
N ASP A 17 -65.72 -42.21 61.97
CA ASP A 17 -64.47 -41.43 62.07
C ASP A 17 -63.56 -41.69 60.87
N ASP A 18 -63.36 -42.95 60.50
CA ASP A 18 -62.60 -43.37 59.31
C ASP A 18 -63.22 -42.79 58.02
N SER A 19 -64.56 -42.76 57.93
CA SER A 19 -65.30 -42.17 56.81
C SER A 19 -65.09 -40.66 56.70
N LEU A 20 -65.13 -39.94 57.83
CA LEU A 20 -64.92 -38.48 57.85
C LEU A 20 -63.48 -38.13 57.46
N HIS A 21 -62.50 -38.91 57.93
CA HIS A 21 -61.10 -38.72 57.55
C HIS A 21 -60.85 -39.03 56.06
N ALA A 22 -61.51 -40.06 55.52
CA ALA A 22 -61.45 -40.35 54.09
C ALA A 22 -62.04 -39.22 53.24
N GLU A 23 -63.15 -38.61 53.70
CA GLU A 23 -63.79 -37.47 53.03
C GLU A 23 -62.89 -36.23 53.04
N GLU A 24 -62.24 -35.91 54.17
CA GLU A 24 -61.25 -34.82 54.25
C GLU A 24 -60.11 -35.02 53.23
N ARG A 25 -59.54 -36.24 53.17
CA ARG A 25 -58.48 -36.55 52.20
C ARG A 25 -58.95 -36.47 50.75
N LEU A 26 -60.20 -36.85 50.47
CA LEU A 26 -60.79 -36.69 49.14
C LEU A 26 -60.88 -35.22 48.74
N THR A 27 -61.36 -34.35 49.63
CA THR A 27 -61.45 -32.91 49.33
C THR A 27 -60.08 -32.26 49.10
N LEU A 28 -59.06 -32.64 49.88
CA LEU A 28 -57.69 -32.17 49.67
C LEU A 28 -57.13 -32.60 48.31
N LEU A 29 -57.37 -33.86 47.93
CA LEU A 29 -56.93 -34.39 46.65
C LEU A 29 -57.66 -33.73 45.47
N GLU A 30 -58.97 -33.46 45.60
CA GLU A 30 -59.75 -32.74 44.59
C GLU A 30 -59.22 -31.31 44.38
N GLU A 31 -58.87 -30.61 45.46
CA GLU A 31 -58.26 -29.29 45.37
C GLU A 31 -56.86 -29.32 44.74
N GLU A 32 -56.04 -30.32 45.09
CA GLU A 32 -54.73 -30.50 44.46
C GLU A 32 -54.86 -30.78 42.95
N VAL A 33 -55.79 -31.65 42.55
CA VAL A 33 -56.08 -31.92 41.13
C VAL A 33 -56.53 -30.65 40.41
N ARG A 34 -57.36 -29.81 41.06
CA ARG A 34 -57.82 -28.54 40.47
C ARG A 34 -56.68 -27.54 40.28
N LEU A 35 -55.77 -27.45 41.25
CA LEU A 35 -54.57 -26.61 41.16
C LEU A 35 -53.64 -27.10 40.05
N LEU A 36 -53.36 -28.40 40.01
CA LEU A 36 -52.53 -29.03 38.98
C LEU A 36 -53.13 -28.83 37.59
N TRP A 37 -54.45 -28.94 37.44
CA TRP A 37 -55.12 -28.68 36.17
C TRP A 37 -54.96 -27.23 35.70
N THR A 38 -55.05 -26.28 36.63
CA THR A 38 -54.86 -24.85 36.31
C THR A 38 -53.41 -24.55 35.93
N ALA A 39 -52.44 -25.09 36.69
CA ALA A 39 -51.02 -24.97 36.39
C ALA A 39 -50.66 -25.63 35.04
N SER A 40 -51.23 -26.80 34.75
CA SER A 40 -51.02 -27.51 33.48
C SER A 40 -51.49 -26.69 32.29
N ARG A 41 -52.67 -26.05 32.38
CA ARG A 41 -53.16 -25.16 31.31
C ARG A 41 -52.26 -23.94 31.12
N GLN A 42 -51.82 -23.33 32.21
CA GLN A 42 -50.90 -22.18 32.15
C GLN A 42 -49.59 -22.58 31.48
N ASN A 43 -48.99 -23.69 31.91
CA ASN A 43 -47.74 -24.20 31.34
C ASN A 43 -47.88 -24.51 29.84
N ASN A 44 -49.02 -25.06 29.41
CA ASN A 44 -49.28 -25.33 27.99
C ASN A 44 -49.30 -24.03 27.16
N PHE A 45 -49.95 -22.99 27.67
CA PHE A 45 -49.93 -21.68 27.03
C PHE A 45 -48.51 -21.09 26.97
N ASP A 46 -47.78 -21.14 28.08
CA ASP A 46 -46.42 -20.61 28.15
C ASP A 46 -45.47 -21.37 27.21
N ILE A 47 -45.66 -22.68 27.03
CA ILE A 47 -44.92 -23.48 26.05
C ILE A 47 -45.14 -22.92 24.64
N HIS A 48 -46.38 -22.70 24.21
CA HIS A 48 -46.66 -22.16 22.88
C HIS A 48 -46.10 -20.74 22.68
N VAL A 49 -46.17 -19.89 23.71
CA VAL A 49 -45.57 -18.55 23.66
C VAL A 49 -44.04 -18.66 23.51
N LEU A 50 -43.39 -19.54 24.28
CA LEU A 50 -41.95 -19.75 24.20
C LEU A 50 -41.54 -20.33 22.84
N GLU A 51 -42.31 -21.28 22.31
CA GLU A 51 -42.10 -21.88 20.99
C GLU A 51 -42.17 -20.81 19.89
N SER A 52 -43.19 -19.95 19.92
CA SER A 52 -43.32 -18.85 18.94
C SER A 52 -42.15 -17.85 19.00
N LYS A 53 -41.65 -17.55 20.21
CA LYS A 53 -40.49 -16.67 20.40
C LYS A 53 -39.18 -17.33 19.97
N ALA A 54 -39.04 -18.64 20.17
CA ALA A 54 -37.90 -19.40 19.72
C ALA A 54 -37.84 -19.41 18.18
N GLN A 55 -38.98 -19.62 17.52
CA GLN A 55 -39.07 -19.56 16.07
C GLN A 55 -38.73 -18.17 15.51
N ASP A 56 -39.29 -17.08 16.07
CA ASP A 56 -38.92 -15.72 15.65
C ASP A 56 -37.42 -15.44 15.82
N ALA A 57 -36.83 -15.90 16.93
CA ALA A 57 -35.40 -15.77 17.16
C ALA A 57 -34.56 -16.57 16.15
N GLU A 58 -35.00 -17.77 15.77
CA GLU A 58 -34.36 -18.61 14.75
C GLU A 58 -34.43 -17.97 13.36
N ASP A 59 -35.61 -17.49 12.94
CA ASP A 59 -35.81 -16.80 11.67
C ASP A 59 -34.91 -15.55 11.58
N ARG A 60 -34.81 -14.79 12.67
CA ARG A 60 -33.92 -13.62 12.75
C ARG A 60 -32.44 -14.02 12.69
N LEU A 61 -32.07 -15.13 13.32
CA LEU A 61 -30.71 -15.65 13.29
C LEU A 61 -30.33 -16.09 11.87
N GLU A 62 -31.24 -16.74 11.14
CA GLU A 62 -31.04 -17.13 9.74
C GLU A 62 -30.76 -15.91 8.85
N VAL A 63 -31.54 -14.84 9.01
CA VAL A 63 -31.32 -13.58 8.30
C VAL A 63 -29.93 -13.01 8.59
N VAL A 64 -29.54 -12.90 9.86
CA VAL A 64 -28.22 -12.39 10.24
C VAL A 64 -27.11 -13.30 9.72
N ASN A 65 -27.28 -14.62 9.78
CA ASN A 65 -26.31 -15.59 9.28
C ASN A 65 -26.08 -15.41 7.78
N SER A 66 -27.16 -15.24 7.00
CA SER A 66 -27.07 -14.96 5.55
C SER A 66 -26.35 -13.64 5.23
N GLN A 67 -26.49 -12.63 6.09
CA GLN A 67 -25.77 -11.36 5.94
C GLN A 67 -24.28 -11.52 6.27
N VAL A 68 -23.95 -12.26 7.33
CA VAL A 68 -22.57 -12.56 7.72
C VAL A 68 -21.86 -13.35 6.63
N GLU A 69 -22.52 -14.34 6.03
CA GLU A 69 -21.96 -15.13 4.91
C GLU A 69 -21.64 -14.22 3.71
N LYS A 70 -22.58 -13.37 3.30
CA LYS A 70 -22.34 -12.38 2.23
C LYS A 70 -21.21 -11.41 2.56
N MET A 71 -21.12 -10.96 3.81
CA MET A 71 -20.02 -10.09 4.23
C MET A 71 -18.69 -10.83 4.23
N ALA A 72 -18.65 -12.09 4.65
CA ALA A 72 -17.46 -12.92 4.62
C ALA A 72 -16.92 -13.05 3.19
N ASP A 73 -17.79 -13.32 2.22
CA ASP A 73 -17.42 -13.37 0.79
C ASP A 73 -16.88 -12.02 0.27
N ILE A 74 -17.47 -10.90 0.68
CA ILE A 74 -16.98 -9.57 0.29
C ILE A 74 -15.60 -9.30 0.91
N VAL A 75 -15.42 -9.63 2.20
CA VAL A 75 -14.15 -9.40 2.90
C VAL A 75 -13.03 -10.26 2.33
N THR A 76 -13.30 -11.51 1.94
CA THR A 76 -12.30 -12.37 1.30
C THR A 76 -11.87 -11.83 -0.06
N GLU A 77 -12.80 -11.40 -0.90
CA GLU A 77 -12.49 -10.77 -2.20
C GLU A 77 -11.73 -9.45 -2.02
N GLN A 78 -12.17 -8.57 -1.10
CA GLN A 78 -11.46 -7.33 -0.80
C GLN A 78 -10.05 -7.58 -0.24
N TRP A 79 -9.86 -8.64 0.55
CA TRP A 79 -8.55 -9.04 1.04
C TRP A 79 -7.60 -9.43 -0.09
N ILE A 80 -8.08 -10.19 -1.08
CA ILE A 80 -7.30 -10.54 -2.28
C ILE A 80 -6.86 -9.27 -3.02
N HIS A 81 -7.76 -8.30 -3.19
CA HIS A 81 -7.42 -7.02 -3.81
C HIS A 81 -6.36 -6.22 -3.03
N ILE A 82 -6.47 -6.16 -1.70
CA ILE A 82 -5.47 -5.50 -0.84
C ILE A 82 -4.11 -6.17 -1.00
N GLN A 83 -4.05 -7.50 -0.97
CA GLN A 83 -2.80 -8.25 -1.15
C GLN A 83 -2.14 -7.95 -2.51
N HIS A 84 -2.92 -7.88 -3.58
CA HIS A 84 -2.39 -7.51 -4.90
C HIS A 84 -1.89 -6.06 -4.95
N LEU A 85 -2.58 -5.13 -4.29
CA LEU A 85 -2.14 -3.73 -4.21
C LEU A 85 -0.84 -3.59 -3.41
N GLU A 86 -0.70 -4.30 -2.29
CA GLU A 86 0.53 -4.33 -1.50
C GLU A 86 1.71 -4.87 -2.31
N GLN A 87 1.51 -5.97 -3.04
CA GLN A 87 2.54 -6.51 -3.94
C GLN A 87 2.91 -5.53 -5.06
N ALA A 88 1.93 -4.87 -5.67
CA ALA A 88 2.17 -3.87 -6.71
C ALA A 88 2.95 -2.66 -6.16
N LEU A 89 2.63 -2.21 -4.95
CA LEU A 89 3.32 -1.12 -4.27
C LEU A 89 4.79 -1.48 -4.04
N LEU A 90 5.08 -2.67 -3.51
CA LEU A 90 6.45 -3.13 -3.29
C LEU A 90 7.26 -3.19 -4.60
N ILE A 91 6.65 -3.67 -5.70
CA ILE A 91 7.28 -3.68 -7.02
C ILE A 91 7.58 -2.25 -7.49
N ILE A 92 6.67 -1.31 -7.29
CA ILE A 92 6.86 0.11 -7.64
C ILE A 92 8.02 0.70 -6.84
N GLU A 93 8.06 0.48 -5.52
CA GLU A 93 9.16 0.98 -4.68
C GLU A 93 10.52 0.45 -5.13
N MET A 94 10.62 -0.85 -5.41
CA MET A 94 11.85 -1.45 -5.92
C MET A 94 12.27 -0.84 -7.26
N LYS A 95 11.33 -0.62 -8.18
CA LYS A 95 11.61 0.02 -9.49
C LYS A 95 12.05 1.48 -9.32
N VAL A 96 11.41 2.24 -8.45
CA VAL A 96 11.78 3.63 -8.15
C VAL A 96 13.18 3.70 -7.55
N GLN A 97 13.51 2.80 -6.62
CA GLN A 97 14.84 2.74 -6.03
C GLN A 97 15.92 2.36 -7.06
N ASP A 98 15.63 1.44 -7.98
CA ASP A 98 16.54 1.09 -9.08
C ASP A 98 16.76 2.27 -10.03
N ILE A 99 15.70 2.99 -10.42
CA ILE A 99 15.80 4.22 -11.22
C ILE A 99 16.64 5.28 -10.50
N GLN A 100 16.40 5.49 -9.20
CA GLN A 100 17.17 6.43 -8.39
C GLN A 100 18.65 6.03 -8.30
N ARG A 101 18.96 4.74 -8.16
CA ARG A 101 20.33 4.23 -8.15
C ARG A 101 21.02 4.43 -9.49
N LYS A 102 20.32 4.13 -10.59
CA LYS A 102 20.82 4.39 -11.96
C LYS A 102 21.12 5.87 -12.17
N LEU A 103 20.21 6.76 -11.77
CA LEU A 103 20.40 8.21 -11.89
C LEU A 103 21.60 8.71 -11.06
N ARG A 104 21.78 8.20 -9.83
CA ARG A 104 22.96 8.51 -8.99
C ARG A 104 24.26 7.98 -9.61
N SER A 105 24.23 6.77 -10.17
CA SER A 105 25.38 6.15 -10.83
C SER A 105 25.82 6.95 -12.07
N THR A 106 24.86 7.30 -12.94
CA THR A 106 25.12 8.12 -14.14
C THR A 106 25.66 9.50 -13.78
N ARG A 107 25.15 10.12 -12.70
CA ARG A 107 25.68 11.39 -12.18
C ARG A 107 27.13 11.29 -11.71
N CYS A 108 27.57 10.19 -11.08
CA CYS A 108 28.95 10.03 -10.64
C CYS A 108 29.94 9.95 -11.81
N THR A 109 29.61 9.23 -12.89
CA THR A 109 30.50 9.14 -14.07
C THR A 109 30.55 10.47 -14.82
N PHE A 110 29.39 11.10 -15.05
CA PHE A 110 29.31 12.39 -15.72
C PHE A 110 30.04 13.51 -14.94
N LEU A 111 29.81 13.61 -13.63
CA LEU A 111 30.47 14.62 -12.79
C LEU A 111 31.98 14.42 -12.72
N LYS A 112 32.46 13.17 -12.73
CA LYS A 112 33.89 12.86 -12.77
C LYS A 112 34.53 13.38 -14.07
N SER A 113 33.91 13.13 -15.22
CA SER A 113 34.39 13.62 -16.51
C SER A 113 34.36 15.16 -16.62
N VAL A 114 33.33 15.81 -16.09
CA VAL A 114 33.25 17.29 -16.04
C VAL A 114 34.31 17.88 -15.11
N ASN A 115 34.57 17.24 -13.97
CA ASN A 115 35.64 17.64 -13.06
C ASN A 115 37.03 17.47 -13.69
N ASP A 116 37.27 16.39 -14.43
CA ASP A 116 38.55 16.19 -15.13
C ASP A 116 38.77 17.25 -16.23
N LEU A 117 37.73 17.58 -17.00
CA LEU A 117 37.78 18.61 -18.05
C LEU A 117 38.03 20.01 -17.47
N SER A 118 37.30 20.36 -16.41
CA SER A 118 37.42 21.67 -15.74
C SER A 118 38.69 21.82 -14.90
N GLY A 119 39.17 20.74 -14.29
CA GLY A 119 40.34 20.76 -13.41
C GLY A 119 41.68 20.68 -14.14
N GLN A 120 41.77 19.93 -15.25
CA GLN A 120 43.05 19.66 -15.90
C GLN A 120 43.23 20.37 -17.25
N HIS A 121 42.20 20.37 -18.10
CA HIS A 121 42.34 20.80 -19.49
C HIS A 121 42.03 22.30 -19.69
N LEU A 122 40.97 22.80 -19.05
CA LEU A 122 40.57 24.22 -19.18
C LEU A 122 41.63 25.19 -18.61
N PRO A 123 42.14 25.04 -17.37
CA PRO A 123 43.10 25.97 -16.79
C PRO A 123 44.42 25.99 -17.57
N LYS A 124 44.84 24.83 -18.10
CA LYS A 124 46.05 24.70 -18.91
C LYS A 124 45.93 25.42 -20.25
N LEU A 125 44.74 25.42 -20.85
CA LEU A 125 44.45 26.14 -22.10
C LEU A 125 44.35 27.66 -21.85
N PHE A 126 43.71 28.07 -20.76
CA PHE A 126 43.62 29.48 -20.35
C PHE A 126 44.98 30.09 -19.98
N GLY A 127 45.84 29.37 -19.24
CA GLY A 127 47.19 29.87 -18.91
C GLY A 127 48.09 30.09 -20.14
N ILE A 128 47.87 29.32 -21.21
CA ILE A 128 48.55 29.50 -22.50
C ILE A 128 48.00 30.73 -23.23
N PHE A 129 46.70 31.00 -23.11
CA PHE A 129 46.04 32.15 -23.72
C PHE A 129 46.34 33.48 -22.99
N ASP A 130 46.46 33.47 -21.65
CA ASP A 130 46.90 34.64 -20.88
C ASP A 130 48.29 35.13 -21.31
N SER A 131 49.18 34.17 -21.61
CA SER A 131 50.53 34.44 -22.12
C SER A 131 50.53 35.13 -23.50
N TYR A 132 49.50 34.87 -24.32
CA TYR A 132 49.31 35.45 -25.65
C TYR A 132 48.88 36.92 -25.59
N SER A 133 48.04 37.30 -24.61
CA SER A 133 47.60 38.70 -24.42
C SER A 133 48.74 39.65 -24.03
N SER A 134 49.87 39.11 -23.54
CA SER A 134 51.00 39.88 -22.98
C SER A 134 52.09 40.28 -23.99
N GLY A 135 51.88 40.09 -25.30
CA GLY A 135 52.59 40.83 -26.36
C GLY A 135 54.12 40.60 -26.47
N LYS A 136 54.58 39.40 -26.83
CA LYS A 136 55.99 39.16 -27.26
C LYS A 136 56.04 38.50 -28.64
N GLY A 137 56.31 39.32 -29.67
CA GLY A 137 55.99 39.09 -31.08
C GLY A 137 56.93 38.22 -31.94
N THR A 138 57.82 37.39 -31.41
CA THR A 138 58.71 36.56 -32.27
C THR A 138 58.89 35.10 -31.84
N ILE A 139 58.38 34.69 -30.67
CA ILE A 139 58.29 33.28 -30.22
C ILE A 139 56.92 32.68 -30.62
N LEU A 140 56.32 33.18 -31.70
CA LEU A 140 54.91 32.95 -32.00
C LEU A 140 54.64 31.60 -32.69
N ASN A 141 55.55 31.09 -33.54
CA ASN A 141 55.24 29.94 -34.39
C ASN A 141 55.27 28.59 -33.66
N SER A 142 56.30 28.32 -32.84
CA SER A 142 56.36 27.06 -32.08
C SER A 142 55.31 27.02 -30.96
N TYR A 143 55.01 28.19 -30.39
CA TYR A 143 53.97 28.34 -29.38
C TYR A 143 52.56 28.24 -29.99
N MET A 144 52.34 28.81 -31.18
CA MET A 144 51.10 28.60 -31.95
C MET A 144 50.91 27.14 -32.31
N SER A 145 51.94 26.43 -32.78
CA SER A 145 51.79 25.02 -33.11
C SER A 145 51.45 24.19 -31.87
N GLN A 146 52.02 24.54 -30.72
CA GLN A 146 51.73 23.87 -29.45
C GLN A 146 50.31 24.19 -28.95
N ALA A 147 49.89 25.44 -29.00
CA ALA A 147 48.53 25.85 -28.65
C ALA A 147 47.49 25.21 -29.59
N LEU A 148 47.75 25.17 -30.90
CA LEU A 148 46.88 24.53 -31.89
C LEU A 148 46.81 23.01 -31.69
N GLN A 149 47.94 22.37 -31.36
CA GLN A 149 47.98 20.94 -31.05
C GLN A 149 47.20 20.61 -29.78
N GLN A 150 47.35 21.42 -28.72
CA GLN A 150 46.57 21.26 -27.48
C GLN A 150 45.08 21.55 -27.70
N PHE A 151 44.74 22.52 -28.55
CA PHE A 151 43.37 22.79 -28.97
C PHE A 151 42.78 21.61 -29.77
N LYS A 152 43.57 20.97 -30.63
CA LYS A 152 43.18 19.77 -31.38
C LYS A 152 42.96 18.57 -30.46
N GLU A 153 43.81 18.38 -29.45
CA GLU A 153 43.65 17.33 -28.44
C GLU A 153 42.41 17.57 -27.58
N PHE A 154 42.17 18.82 -27.16
CA PHE A 154 40.96 19.23 -26.46
C PHE A 154 39.70 18.95 -27.29
N PHE A 155 39.70 19.36 -28.57
CA PHE A 155 38.55 19.14 -29.46
C PHE A 155 38.34 17.65 -29.79
N SER A 156 39.41 16.85 -29.82
CA SER A 156 39.32 15.40 -29.97
C SER A 156 38.69 14.73 -28.75
N ALA A 157 39.11 15.12 -27.53
CA ALA A 157 38.50 14.66 -26.29
C ALA A 157 37.02 15.10 -26.19
N PHE A 158 36.74 16.34 -26.58
CA PHE A 158 35.39 16.88 -26.67
C PHE A 158 34.52 16.11 -27.67
N LYS A 159 35.06 15.75 -28.85
CA LYS A 159 34.32 14.97 -29.86
C LYS A 159 33.99 13.56 -29.36
N LYS A 160 34.90 12.93 -28.61
CA LYS A 160 34.64 11.66 -27.95
C LYS A 160 33.53 11.80 -26.91
N PHE A 161 33.60 12.83 -26.08
CA PHE A 161 32.57 13.12 -25.08
C PHE A 161 31.20 13.41 -25.73
N HIS A 162 31.18 14.18 -26.82
CA HIS A 162 29.97 14.44 -27.60
C HIS A 162 29.36 13.14 -28.12
N HIS A 163 30.19 12.23 -28.66
CA HIS A 163 29.72 10.94 -29.15
C HIS A 163 29.20 10.01 -28.04
N GLU A 164 29.87 9.99 -26.89
CA GLU A 164 29.39 9.27 -25.70
C GLU A 164 28.05 9.84 -25.20
N LEU A 165 27.92 11.18 -25.18
CA LEU A 165 26.70 11.87 -24.80
C LEU A 165 25.54 11.58 -25.77
N GLN A 166 25.81 11.52 -27.07
CA GLN A 166 24.83 11.09 -28.07
C GLN A 166 24.33 9.67 -27.78
N GLY A 167 25.21 8.73 -27.44
CA GLY A 167 24.83 7.37 -27.07
C GLY A 167 23.91 7.33 -25.85
N LEU A 168 24.23 8.10 -24.81
CA LEU A 168 23.41 8.21 -23.60
C LEU A 168 22.05 8.85 -23.86
N ILE A 169 22.01 9.94 -24.63
CA ILE A 169 20.77 10.64 -24.98
C ILE A 169 19.88 9.72 -25.82
N LYS A 170 20.43 9.05 -26.84
CA LYS A 170 19.68 8.10 -27.69
C LYS A 170 19.12 6.95 -26.85
N GLN A 171 19.92 6.43 -25.92
CA GLN A 171 19.50 5.36 -25.02
C GLN A 171 18.38 5.80 -24.05
N GLU A 172 18.45 7.01 -23.50
CA GLU A 172 17.39 7.52 -22.62
C GLU A 172 16.12 7.92 -23.39
N MET A 173 16.27 8.48 -24.60
CA MET A 173 15.12 8.80 -25.44
C MET A 173 14.34 7.55 -25.86
N ALA A 174 15.04 6.46 -26.21
CA ALA A 174 14.44 5.19 -26.60
C ALA A 174 13.79 4.39 -25.45
N LYS A 175 14.10 4.73 -24.18
CA LYS A 175 13.49 4.09 -23.01
C LYS A 175 12.11 4.66 -22.67
N ASN A 176 11.75 5.81 -23.24
CA ASN A 176 10.57 6.56 -22.86
C ASN A 176 9.64 6.68 -24.07
N GLU A 177 8.43 6.14 -23.98
CA GLU A 177 7.46 6.00 -25.09
C GLU A 177 7.21 7.32 -25.84
N LEU A 178 7.26 8.45 -25.13
CA LEU A 178 7.02 9.78 -25.70
C LEU A 178 8.20 10.31 -26.54
N THR A 179 9.43 9.91 -26.19
CA THR A 179 10.65 10.41 -26.83
C THR A 179 11.29 9.40 -27.77
N ASP A 180 10.80 8.15 -27.76
CA ASP A 180 11.27 7.08 -28.63
C ASP A 180 11.09 7.44 -30.11
N ALA A 181 9.92 7.96 -30.47
CA ALA A 181 9.62 8.46 -31.81
C ALA A 181 10.52 9.63 -32.26
N LEU A 182 11.18 10.31 -31.31
CA LEU A 182 12.04 11.46 -31.55
C LEU A 182 13.54 11.12 -31.49
N ALA A 183 13.90 9.85 -31.22
CA ALA A 183 15.28 9.38 -31.06
C ALA A 183 16.08 9.29 -32.39
N ASN A 184 15.86 10.26 -33.27
CA ASN A 184 16.56 10.42 -34.54
C ASN A 184 17.98 10.92 -34.31
N GLU A 185 18.92 10.48 -35.14
CA GLU A 185 20.35 10.80 -34.98
C GLU A 185 20.65 12.31 -35.05
N GLU A 186 19.91 13.03 -35.90
CA GLU A 186 20.03 14.48 -36.03
C GLU A 186 19.59 15.20 -34.76
N LEU A 187 18.44 14.83 -34.19
CA LEU A 187 17.93 15.45 -32.97
C LEU A 187 18.81 15.11 -31.76
N VAL A 188 19.28 13.87 -31.66
CA VAL A 188 20.28 13.45 -30.66
C VAL A 188 21.57 14.26 -30.78
N PHE A 189 22.05 14.51 -32.01
CA PHE A 189 23.21 15.38 -32.25
C PHE A 189 22.97 16.81 -31.78
N PHE A 190 21.82 17.41 -32.09
CA PHE A 190 21.50 18.78 -31.66
C PHE A 190 21.36 18.89 -30.14
N VAL A 191 20.70 17.95 -29.48
CA VAL A 191 20.55 17.93 -28.02
C VAL A 191 21.90 17.74 -27.33
N ALA A 192 22.73 16.81 -27.82
CA ALA A 192 24.09 16.61 -27.30
C ALA A 192 24.92 17.89 -27.45
N SER A 193 24.82 18.58 -28.59
CA SER A 193 25.53 19.83 -28.84
C SER A 193 25.03 20.95 -27.92
N ALA A 194 23.72 21.11 -27.77
CA ALA A 194 23.09 22.12 -26.92
C ALA A 194 23.52 21.96 -25.45
N LEU A 195 23.49 20.74 -24.91
CA LEU A 195 23.89 20.45 -23.53
C LEU A 195 25.34 20.83 -23.23
N ILE A 196 26.19 20.90 -24.26
CA ILE A 196 27.59 21.27 -24.11
C ILE A 196 27.80 22.77 -24.38
N THR A 197 27.15 23.32 -25.41
CA THR A 197 27.32 24.73 -25.78
C THR A 197 26.65 25.67 -24.77
N PHE A 198 25.49 25.33 -24.21
CA PHE A 198 24.77 26.21 -23.28
C PHE A 198 25.55 26.54 -22.01
N PRO A 199 26.20 25.58 -21.30
CA PRO A 199 27.02 25.90 -20.13
C PRO A 199 28.23 26.77 -20.46
N ILE A 200 28.88 26.53 -21.60
CA ILE A 200 30.02 27.31 -22.07
C ILE A 200 29.59 28.75 -22.37
N PHE A 201 28.50 28.93 -23.12
CA PHE A 201 27.97 30.24 -23.48
C PHE A 201 27.46 30.99 -22.24
N THR A 202 26.80 30.31 -21.31
CA THR A 202 26.34 30.90 -20.04
C THR A 202 27.51 31.33 -19.18
N GLY A 203 28.55 30.49 -19.04
CA GLY A 203 29.78 30.84 -18.34
C GLY A 203 30.49 32.03 -18.97
N TRP A 204 30.60 32.05 -20.30
CA TRP A 204 31.16 33.17 -21.05
C TRP A 204 30.37 34.47 -20.86
N MET A 205 29.04 34.41 -20.90
CA MET A 205 28.17 35.57 -20.74
C MET A 205 28.26 36.15 -19.32
N LEU A 206 28.31 35.29 -18.30
CA LEU A 206 28.51 35.70 -16.90
C LEU A 206 29.89 36.33 -16.69
N LEU A 207 30.95 35.73 -17.21
CA LEU A 207 32.29 36.31 -17.14
C LEU A 207 32.36 37.65 -17.87
N SER A 208 31.78 37.75 -19.07
CA SER A 208 31.75 38.99 -19.85
C SER A 208 30.95 40.10 -19.15
N SER A 209 29.90 39.75 -18.39
CA SER A 209 29.13 40.73 -17.60
C SER A 209 29.90 41.30 -16.40
N HIS A 210 30.96 40.61 -15.94
CA HIS A 210 31.83 41.08 -14.87
C HIS A 210 32.96 42.00 -15.36
N PHE A 211 33.25 41.99 -16.66
CA PHE A 211 34.28 42.81 -17.30
C PHE A 211 33.71 43.97 -18.14
N SER A 212 32.38 44.17 -18.14
CA SER A 212 31.68 45.31 -18.75
C SER A 212 31.18 46.29 -17.70
#